data_AF-A0A4R5UIS9-F1
#
_entry.id   AF-A0A4R5UIS9-F1
#
_cell.length_a   1.000
_cell.length_b   1.000
_cell.length_c   1.000
_cell.angle_alpha   90.00
_cell.angle_beta   90.00
_cell.angle_gamma   90.00
#
_symmetry.space_group_name_H-M   'P 1'
#
loop_
_entity.id
_entity.type
_entity.pdbx_description
1 polymer ?
#
loop_
_entity_poly.entity_id
_entity_poly.type
_entity_poly.pdbx_seq_one_letter_code
_entity_poly.pdbx_strand_id
1 'polypeptide(L)'
;MSYLMLPPLDLDLAHRTADLLRIPHLVCRKRSCRRAGFCKWYGETTKLPYCLRNLDMDQVSLFMLRYEELQAAGTRPASAGSPSQAP
;
A
#
# COMPACT_ATOMS: atom_id res chain seq x y z
N MET A 1 3.45 8.39 -15.36
CA MET A 1 3.72 7.07 -14.76
C MET A 1 2.44 6.26 -14.81
N SER A 2 2.43 5.18 -15.60
CA SER A 2 1.26 4.31 -15.73
C SER A 2 1.26 3.32 -14.56
N TYR A 3 0.42 3.56 -13.55
CA TYR A 3 0.29 2.71 -12.35
C TYR A 3 -0.49 1.42 -12.65
N LEU A 4 -0.19 0.76 -13.77
CA LEU A 4 -1.05 -0.28 -14.34
C LEU A 4 -1.15 -1.54 -13.48
N MET A 5 -0.22 -1.80 -12.57
CA MET A 5 -0.39 -2.76 -11.48
C MET A 5 0.61 -2.42 -10.36
N LEU A 6 0.14 -1.75 -9.31
CA LEU A 6 0.93 -1.71 -8.08
C LEU A 6 0.85 -3.08 -7.40
N PRO A 7 1.97 -3.62 -6.88
CA PRO A 7 1.93 -4.83 -6.09
C PRO A 7 1.05 -4.62 -4.84
N PRO A 8 0.55 -5.72 -4.22
CA PRO A 8 -0.14 -5.63 -2.95
C PRO A 8 0.69 -4.86 -1.92
N LEU A 9 0.10 -3.79 -1.39
CA LEU A 9 0.70 -3.04 -0.29
C LEU A 9 0.61 -3.86 0.99
N ASP A 10 1.75 -4.01 1.66
CA ASP A 10 1.82 -4.41 3.06
C ASP A 10 1.12 -3.35 3.90
N LEU A 11 0.15 -3.75 4.70
CA LEU A 11 -0.67 -2.81 5.46
C LEU A 11 0.04 -2.18 6.64
N ASP A 12 0.98 -2.88 7.26
CA ASP A 12 1.71 -2.33 8.40
C ASP A 12 2.66 -1.23 7.90
N LEU A 13 3.39 -1.51 6.81
CA LEU A 13 4.18 -0.49 6.12
C LEU A 13 3.31 0.64 5.57
N ALA A 14 2.16 0.32 4.97
CA ALA A 14 1.26 1.34 4.44
C ALA A 14 0.70 2.26 5.54
N HIS A 15 0.37 1.71 6.72
CA HIS A 15 -0.10 2.49 7.86
C HIS A 15 1.02 3.37 8.43
N ARG A 16 2.24 2.82 8.62
CA ARG A 16 3.40 3.62 9.03
C ARG A 16 3.72 4.74 8.05
N THR A 17 3.66 4.45 6.74
CA THR A 17 3.83 5.45 5.68
C THR A 17 2.77 6.55 5.80
N ALA A 18 1.51 6.17 6.01
CA ALA A 18 0.41 7.11 6.18
C ALA A 18 0.56 7.96 7.45
N ASP A 19 1.06 7.38 8.54
CA ASP A 19 1.34 8.07 9.79
C ASP A 19 2.47 9.11 9.60
N LEU A 20 3.56 8.75 8.91
CA LEU A 20 4.63 9.70 8.57
C LEU A 20 4.14 10.88 7.73
N LEU A 21 3.21 10.61 6.81
CA LEU A 21 2.60 11.63 5.96
C LEU A 21 1.42 12.35 6.65
N ARG A 22 1.10 12.03 7.91
CA ARG A 22 -0.03 12.59 8.67
C ARG A 22 -1.40 12.43 8.00
N ILE A 23 -1.57 11.36 7.22
CA ILE A 23 -2.80 11.02 6.47
C ILE A 23 -3.36 9.61 6.77
N PRO A 24 -3.32 9.08 8.01
CA PRO A 24 -3.77 7.71 8.30
C PRO A 24 -5.27 7.49 8.12
N HIS A 25 -6.05 8.56 7.92
CA HIS A 25 -7.48 8.50 7.63
C HIS A 25 -7.78 8.32 6.14
N LEU A 26 -6.82 8.60 5.25
CA LEU A 26 -6.96 8.42 3.81
C LEU A 26 -6.66 6.97 3.39
N VAL A 27 -5.90 6.22 4.20
CA VAL A 27 -5.61 4.81 3.94
C VAL A 27 -6.72 3.88 4.42
N CYS A 28 -6.97 2.82 3.65
CA CYS A 28 -7.99 1.82 3.94
C CYS A 28 -7.82 1.20 5.33
N ARG A 29 -8.94 1.18 6.08
CA ARG A 29 -9.08 0.53 7.40
C ARG A 29 -10.05 -0.65 7.35
N LYS A 30 -10.21 -1.33 6.21
CA LYS A 30 -11.07 -2.53 6.13
C LYS A 30 -10.48 -3.67 6.97
N ARG A 31 -11.33 -4.29 7.78
CA ARG A 31 -10.96 -5.42 8.67
C ARG A 31 -10.39 -6.61 7.90
N SER A 32 -10.91 -6.89 6.70
CA SER A 32 -10.46 -7.99 5.84
C SER A 32 -9.03 -7.79 5.35
N CYS A 33 -8.66 -6.56 4.96
CA CYS A 33 -7.29 -6.21 4.62
C CYS A 33 -6.39 -6.39 5.84
N ARG A 34 -6.73 -5.77 6.99
CA ARG A 34 -5.90 -5.84 8.21
C ARG A 34 -5.59 -7.27 8.64
N ARG A 35 -6.59 -8.17 8.60
CA ARG A 35 -6.41 -9.58 8.93
C ARG A 35 -5.53 -10.35 7.95
N ALA A 36 -5.46 -9.90 6.69
CA ALA A 36 -4.63 -10.51 5.67
C ALA A 36 -3.19 -9.97 5.64
N GLY A 37 -2.94 -8.80 6.24
CA GLY A 37 -1.64 -8.12 6.18
C GLY A 37 -1.40 -7.32 4.89
N PHE A 38 -2.29 -7.42 3.89
CA PHE A 38 -2.17 -6.69 2.63
C PHE A 38 -3.53 -6.23 2.08
N CYS A 39 -3.51 -5.27 1.16
CA CYS A 39 -4.72 -4.84 0.48
C CYS A 39 -5.20 -5.90 -0.52
N LYS A 40 -6.40 -6.45 -0.29
CA LYS A 40 -7.04 -7.44 -1.18
C LYS A 40 -7.92 -6.83 -2.27
N TRP A 41 -8.07 -5.51 -2.28
CA TRP A 41 -9.01 -4.82 -3.16
C TRP A 41 -8.26 -3.83 -4.02
N TYR A 42 -8.49 -3.88 -5.32
CA TYR A 42 -7.90 -2.96 -6.30
C TYR A 42 -9.01 -2.19 -6.99
N GLY A 43 -8.75 -0.93 -7.32
CA GLY A 43 -9.65 -0.14 -8.15
C GLY A 43 -9.69 -0.72 -9.56
N GLU A 44 -10.88 -0.97 -10.09
CA GLU A 44 -11.03 -1.57 -11.43
C GLU A 44 -10.47 -0.65 -12.53
N THR A 45 -10.67 0.67 -12.36
CA THR A 45 -10.24 1.70 -13.31
C THR A 45 -8.78 2.12 -13.10
N THR A 46 -8.37 2.36 -11.86
CA THR A 46 -7.03 2.88 -11.55
C THR A 46 -5.98 1.79 -11.38
N LYS A 47 -6.41 0.53 -11.19
CA LYS A 47 -5.56 -0.63 -10.81
C LYS A 47 -4.73 -0.41 -9.54
N LEU A 48 -5.07 0.62 -8.75
CA LEU A 48 -4.42 0.91 -7.48
C LEU A 48 -5.05 0.12 -6.33
N PRO A 49 -4.27 -0.24 -5.30
CA PRO A 49 -4.82 -0.76 -4.06
C PRO A 49 -5.85 0.23 -3.49
N TYR A 50 -6.96 -0.30 -2.96
CA TYR A 50 -7.98 0.51 -2.28
C TYR A 50 -7.43 1.31 -1.10
N CYS A 51 -6.27 0.89 -0.56
CA CYS A 51 -5.52 1.66 0.42
C CYS A 51 -5.14 3.06 -0.05
N LEU A 52 -4.99 3.28 -1.34
CA LEU A 52 -4.57 4.56 -1.92
C LEU A 52 -5.71 5.28 -2.64
N ARG A 53 -6.94 4.73 -2.61
CA ARG A 53 -8.06 5.24 -3.42
C ARG A 53 -8.47 6.68 -3.10
N ASN A 54 -8.19 7.15 -1.88
CA ASN A 54 -8.53 8.50 -1.45
C ASN A 54 -7.34 9.49 -1.58
N LEU A 55 -6.27 9.08 -2.25
CA LEU A 55 -5.11 9.93 -2.51
C LEU A 55 -5.14 10.42 -3.96
N ASP A 56 -4.82 11.69 -4.15
CA ASP A 56 -4.56 12.23 -5.48
C ASP A 56 -3.22 11.72 -6.03
N MET A 57 -2.99 11.86 -7.33
CA MET A 57 -1.80 11.29 -8.00
C MET A 57 -0.46 11.76 -7.40
N ASP A 58 -0.39 13.02 -6.98
CA ASP A 58 0.80 13.59 -6.34
C ASP A 58 1.02 12.98 -4.95
N GLN A 59 -0.06 12.78 -4.20
CA GLN A 59 -0.01 12.13 -2.89
C GLN A 59 0.32 10.65 -3.01
N VAL A 60 -0.19 9.96 -4.03
CA VAL A 60 0.18 8.57 -4.36
C VAL A 60 1.67 8.48 -4.64
N SER A 61 2.23 9.40 -5.43
CA SER A 61 3.65 9.43 -5.76
C SER A 61 4.51 9.62 -4.50
N LEU A 62 4.15 10.58 -3.64
CA LEU A 62 4.84 10.81 -2.38
C LEU A 62 4.71 9.61 -1.42
N PHE A 63 3.52 9.00 -1.36
CA PHE A 63 3.26 7.81 -0.56
C PHE A 63 4.16 6.66 -1.00
N MET A 64 4.22 6.38 -2.30
CA MET A 64 5.04 5.30 -2.83
C MET A 64 6.52 5.52 -2.60
N LEU A 65 7.02 6.75 -2.76
CA LEU A 65 8.39 7.10 -2.44
C LEU A 65 8.74 6.76 -0.98
N ARG A 66 7.89 7.19 -0.02
CA ARG A 66 8.11 6.91 1.42
C ARG A 66 7.92 5.44 1.77
N TYR A 67 6.98 4.77 1.11
CA TYR A 67 6.75 3.34 1.26
C TYR A 67 7.98 2.53 0.82
N GLU A 68 8.56 2.86 -0.33
CA GLU A 68 9.77 2.24 -0.86
C GLU A 68 10.98 2.49 0.07
N GLU A 69 11.14 3.71 0.59
CA GLU A 69 12.16 4.03 1.60
C GLU A 69 12.03 3.14 2.85
N LEU A 70 10.81 3.00 3.39
CA LEU A 70 10.55 2.15 4.56
C LEU A 70 10.72 0.65 4.27
N GLN A 71 10.39 0.23 3.07
CA GLN A 71 10.61 -1.14 2.62
C GLN A 71 12.10 -1.44 2.51
N ALA A 72 12.88 -0.54 1.91
CA ALA A 72 14.33 -0.64 1.78
C ALA A 72 15.05 -0.58 3.14
N ALA A 73 14.55 0.22 4.07
CA ALA A 73 15.05 0.30 5.44
C ALA A 73 14.86 -0.99 6.26
N GLY A 74 14.20 -2.01 5.69
CA GLY A 74 14.12 -3.33 6.30
C GLY A 74 13.23 -3.38 7.53
N THR A 75 12.26 -2.46 7.67
CA THR A 75 11.13 -2.64 8.59
C THR A 75 10.28 -3.82 8.12
N ARG A 76 10.79 -5.05 8.30
CA ARG A 76 10.11 -6.31 8.03
C ARG A 76 9.05 -6.53 9.11
N PRO A 77 7.75 -6.63 8.78
CA PRO A 77 6.85 -7.47 9.55
C PRO A 77 7.04 -8.94 9.13
N ALA A 78 6.92 -9.86 10.08
CA ALA A 78 7.20 -11.29 9.94
C ALA A 78 6.22 -12.08 9.05
N SER A 79 5.48 -11.44 8.14
CA SER A 79 4.37 -12.12 7.43
C SER A 79 4.00 -11.53 6.06
N ALA A 80 4.93 -10.94 5.32
CA ALA A 80 4.71 -10.75 3.89
C ALA A 80 5.01 -12.08 3.20
N GLY A 81 4.01 -12.97 3.16
CA GLY A 81 3.96 -13.99 2.12
C GLY A 81 4.02 -13.23 0.79
N SER A 82 5.14 -13.33 0.09
CA SER A 82 5.33 -12.75 -1.24
C SER A 82 4.08 -13.03 -2.08
N PRO A 83 3.50 -12.05 -2.77
CA PRO A 83 2.59 -12.40 -3.84
C PRO A 83 3.42 -13.19 -4.84
N SER A 84 3.15 -14.48 -4.95
CA SER A 84 3.75 -15.35 -5.94
C SER A 84 3.63 -14.66 -7.29
N GLN A 85 4.78 -14.26 -7.83
CA GLN A 85 4.90 -13.88 -9.23
C GLN A 85 4.58 -15.15 -10.02
N ALA A 86 3.32 -15.28 -10.43
CA ALA A 86 2.85 -16.35 -11.29
C ALA A 86 3.46 -16.13 -12.69
N PRO A 87 3.76 -17.23 -13.42
CA PRO A 87 4.74 -17.29 -14.51
C PRO A 87 4.42 -16.43 -15.74
#